data_AF-A6HHS2-F1
#
_entry.id   AF-A6HHS2-F1
#
_cell.length_a   1.000
_cell.length_b   1.000
_cell.length_c   1.000
_cell.angle_alpha   90.00
_cell.angle_beta   90.00
_cell.angle_gamma   90.00
#
_symmetry.space_group_name_H-M   'P 1'
#
loop_
_entity.id
_entity.type
_entity.pdbx_description
1 polymer ?
#
loop_
_entity_poly.entity_id
_entity_poly.type
_entity_poly.pdbx_seq_one_letter_code
_entity_poly.pdbx_strand_id
1 'polypeptide(L)'
;MDGRGSPVHIHPSSALHEQETKLEWIIFHEVLVTTKVYARIVCPIRYEWVRDLLPKLHELNAHDLSSVARREMRDDARRKWTNKENVKQLKDGISKEVLKKMQRRNDDKSISDARARFLERKQQRIQDHSDTLKETG
;
A
#
# COMPACT_ATOMS: atom_id res chain seq x y z
N MET A 1 -10.06 -33.45 -19.17
CA MET A 1 -10.36 -32.56 -20.30
C MET A 1 -11.38 -33.25 -21.19
N ASP A 2 -12.64 -32.92 -20.96
CA ASP A 2 -13.75 -33.05 -21.89
C ASP A 2 -13.40 -32.28 -23.17
N GLY A 3 -13.08 -32.99 -24.25
CA GLY A 3 -12.45 -32.49 -25.49
C GLY A 3 -13.25 -31.48 -26.32
N ARG A 4 -13.85 -30.45 -25.70
CA ARG A 4 -14.46 -29.31 -26.37
C ARG A 4 -13.38 -28.28 -26.70
N GLY A 5 -12.63 -28.51 -27.77
CA GLY A 5 -11.78 -27.47 -28.33
C GLY A 5 -12.63 -26.31 -28.88
N SER A 6 -12.34 -25.07 -28.50
CA SER A 6 -12.91 -23.90 -29.17
C SER A 6 -12.14 -23.63 -30.47
N PRO A 7 -12.82 -23.39 -31.61
CA PRO A 7 -12.14 -23.06 -32.84
C PRO A 7 -11.44 -21.70 -32.72
N VAL A 8 -10.15 -21.66 -33.06
CA VAL A 8 -9.32 -20.45 -33.07
C VAL A 8 -8.66 -20.32 -34.43
N HIS A 9 -8.61 -19.10 -34.96
CA HIS A 9 -7.98 -18.78 -36.24
C HIS A 9 -6.62 -18.11 -36.01
N ILE A 10 -5.72 -18.16 -36.99
CA ILE A 10 -4.47 -17.39 -36.90
C ILE A 10 -4.77 -15.93 -37.26
N HIS A 11 -4.31 -14.99 -36.42
CA HIS A 11 -4.55 -13.57 -36.65
C HIS A 11 -3.98 -13.12 -38.01
N PRO A 12 -4.69 -12.27 -38.80
CA PRO A 12 -4.24 -11.82 -40.12
C PRO A 12 -2.87 -11.16 -40.19
N SER A 13 -2.42 -10.54 -39.08
CA SER A 13 -1.06 -9.97 -38.99
C SER A 13 0.06 -11.01 -38.90
N SER A 14 -0.25 -12.29 -38.71
CA SER A 14 0.74 -13.35 -38.68
C SER A 14 1.12 -13.76 -40.11
N ALA A 15 2.40 -14.07 -40.35
CA ALA A 15 2.85 -14.65 -41.61
C ALA A 15 2.26 -16.05 -41.87
N LEU A 16 1.67 -16.68 -40.85
CA LEU A 16 1.05 -18.00 -40.90
C LEU A 16 -0.48 -17.94 -41.11
N HIS A 17 -1.02 -16.76 -41.42
CA HIS A 17 -2.45 -16.61 -41.71
C HIS A 17 -2.86 -17.49 -42.90
N GLU A 18 -4.02 -18.15 -42.81
CA GLU A 18 -4.56 -19.11 -43.82
C GLU A 18 -3.70 -20.37 -44.04
N GLN A 19 -2.73 -20.63 -43.16
CA GLN A 19 -1.90 -21.84 -43.19
C GLN A 19 -2.22 -22.81 -42.05
N GLU A 20 -3.38 -22.65 -41.38
CA GLU A 20 -3.80 -23.46 -40.24
C GLU A 20 -3.78 -24.96 -40.52
N THR A 21 -4.12 -25.36 -41.75
CA THR A 21 -4.13 -26.77 -42.17
C THR A 21 -2.76 -27.43 -42.18
N LYS A 22 -1.67 -26.64 -42.19
CA LYS A 22 -0.29 -27.13 -42.15
C LYS A 22 0.27 -27.14 -40.73
N LEU A 23 -0.45 -26.58 -39.76
CA LEU A 23 0.01 -26.42 -38.39
C LEU A 23 -0.65 -27.48 -37.51
N GLU A 24 0.15 -28.40 -36.97
CA GLU A 24 -0.36 -29.41 -36.04
C GLU A 24 -0.40 -28.90 -34.60
N TRP A 25 0.65 -28.19 -34.18
CA TRP A 25 0.77 -27.63 -32.83
C TRP A 25 1.33 -26.21 -32.89
N ILE A 26 0.79 -25.36 -32.02
CA ILE A 26 1.22 -23.97 -31.91
C ILE A 26 1.35 -23.55 -30.43
N ILE A 27 2.24 -22.60 -30.20
CA ILE A 27 2.25 -21.76 -29.00
C ILE A 27 1.81 -20.37 -29.42
N PHE A 28 0.94 -19.74 -28.64
CA PHE A 28 0.49 -18.36 -28.87
C PHE A 28 0.78 -17.50 -27.64
N HIS A 29 0.94 -16.19 -27.85
CA HIS A 29 1.12 -15.25 -26.75
C HIS A 29 -0.21 -14.73 -26.21
N GLU A 30 -1.15 -14.43 -27.11
CA GLU A 30 -2.44 -13.86 -26.75
C GLU A 30 -3.56 -14.39 -27.65
N VAL A 31 -4.78 -14.34 -27.11
CA VAL A 31 -6.02 -14.67 -27.82
C VAL A 31 -6.90 -13.44 -27.85
N LEU A 32 -7.34 -13.07 -29.05
CA LEU A 32 -8.24 -11.95 -29.29
C LEU A 32 -9.63 -12.47 -29.63
N VAL A 33 -10.59 -12.13 -28.77
CA VAL A 33 -11.99 -12.50 -28.95
C VAL A 33 -12.70 -11.32 -29.63
N THR A 34 -13.09 -11.51 -30.89
CA THR A 34 -13.88 -10.55 -31.68
C THR A 34 -15.09 -11.28 -32.28
N THR A 35 -15.55 -10.93 -33.49
CA THR A 35 -16.49 -11.76 -34.28
C THR A 35 -15.95 -13.18 -34.49
N LYS A 36 -14.63 -13.33 -34.62
CA LYS A 36 -13.91 -14.61 -34.57
C LYS A 36 -12.84 -14.56 -33.49
N VAL A 37 -12.50 -15.73 -32.94
CA VAL A 37 -11.39 -15.86 -32.00
C VAL A 37 -10.10 -16.04 -32.77
N TYR A 38 -9.11 -15.18 -32.51
CA TYR A 38 -7.81 -15.18 -33.19
C TYR A 38 -6.65 -15.37 -32.20
N ALA A 39 -5.69 -16.22 -32.55
CA ALA A 39 -4.41 -16.33 -31.86
C ALA A 39 -3.37 -15.36 -32.47
N ARG A 40 -2.69 -14.56 -31.64
CA ARG A 40 -1.61 -13.65 -32.07
C ARG A 40 -0.26 -14.08 -31.50
N ILE A 41 0.80 -13.72 -32.23
CA ILE A 41 2.20 -14.04 -31.93
C ILE A 41 2.33 -15.56 -31.78
N VAL A 42 2.16 -16.23 -32.91
CA VAL A 42 2.05 -17.68 -32.99
C VAL A 42 3.38 -18.28 -33.42
N CYS A 43 3.79 -19.36 -32.76
CA CYS A 43 4.98 -20.14 -33.05
C CYS A 43 4.59 -21.60 -33.30
N PRO A 44 4.78 -22.13 -34.52
CA PRO A 44 4.62 -23.55 -34.80
C PRO A 44 5.61 -24.37 -33.99
N ILE A 45 5.14 -25.46 -33.42
CA ILE A 45 5.98 -26.40 -32.68
C ILE A 45 5.64 -27.83 -33.10
N ARG A 46 6.48 -28.77 -32.66
CA ARG A 46 6.16 -30.19 -32.74
C ARG A 46 5.78 -30.74 -31.38
N TYR A 47 4.88 -31.73 -31.36
CA TYR A 47 4.41 -32.36 -30.13
C TYR A 47 5.54 -32.92 -29.26
N GLU A 48 6.56 -33.51 -29.89
CA GLU A 48 7.63 -34.21 -29.18
C GLU A 48 8.48 -33.27 -28.32
N TRP A 49 8.49 -31.97 -28.61
CA TRP A 49 9.21 -30.97 -27.84
C TRP A 49 8.55 -30.66 -26.50
N VAL A 50 7.24 -30.86 -26.41
CA VAL A 50 6.43 -30.47 -25.24
C VAL A 50 5.76 -31.65 -24.55
N ARG A 51 5.78 -32.85 -25.16
CA ARG A 51 5.08 -34.05 -24.65
C ARG A 51 5.35 -34.33 -23.17
N ASP A 52 6.60 -34.17 -22.73
CA ASP A 52 7.04 -34.50 -21.37
C ASP A 52 6.73 -33.34 -20.38
N LEU A 53 6.44 -32.15 -20.91
CA LEU A 53 6.04 -30.97 -20.15
C LEU A 53 4.52 -30.87 -19.96
N LEU A 54 3.72 -31.39 -20.91
CA LEU A 54 2.27 -31.30 -20.87
C LEU A 54 1.64 -31.84 -19.57
N PRO A 55 2.06 -32.98 -19.00
CA PRO A 55 1.53 -33.43 -17.72
C PRO A 55 1.77 -32.41 -16.62
N LYS A 56 2.97 -31.83 -16.55
CA LYS A 56 3.36 -30.85 -15.51
C LYS A 56 2.62 -29.53 -15.63
N LEU A 57 1.98 -29.25 -16.76
CA LEU A 57 1.24 -28.00 -16.97
C LEU A 57 0.11 -27.81 -15.95
N HIS A 58 -0.47 -28.89 -15.42
CA HIS A 58 -1.51 -28.82 -14.39
C HIS A 58 -0.99 -28.40 -12.99
N GLU A 59 0.30 -28.52 -12.73
CA GLU A 59 0.95 -28.08 -11.48
C GLU A 59 1.17 -26.57 -11.50
N LEU A 60 1.15 -25.96 -12.68
CA LEU A 60 1.41 -24.54 -12.85
C LEU A 60 0.11 -23.74 -12.68
N ASN A 61 0.14 -22.79 -11.73
CA ASN A 61 -0.93 -21.82 -11.58
C ASN A 61 -0.76 -20.68 -12.61
N ALA A 62 -1.62 -20.65 -13.62
CA ALA A 62 -1.60 -19.61 -14.65
C ALA A 62 -1.75 -18.19 -14.07
N HIS A 63 -2.48 -18.04 -12.94
CA HIS A 63 -2.63 -16.75 -12.28
C HIS A 63 -1.30 -16.22 -11.76
N ASP A 64 -0.50 -17.07 -11.11
CA ASP A 64 0.78 -16.67 -10.52
C ASP A 64 1.81 -16.27 -11.57
N LEU A 65 1.72 -16.87 -12.76
CA LEU A 65 2.57 -16.54 -13.90
C LEU A 65 2.09 -15.29 -14.66
N SER A 66 0.85 -14.87 -14.44
CA SER A 66 0.25 -13.75 -15.16
C SER A 66 0.89 -12.41 -14.81
N SER A 67 0.78 -11.44 -15.73
CA SER A 67 1.15 -10.04 -15.46
C SER A 67 0.25 -9.38 -14.41
N VAL A 68 -0.96 -9.92 -14.22
CA VAL A 68 -1.96 -9.46 -13.24
C VAL A 68 -1.46 -9.71 -11.82
N ALA A 69 -1.04 -10.94 -11.50
CA ALA A 69 -0.49 -11.24 -10.17
C ALA A 69 0.71 -10.33 -9.83
N ARG A 70 1.60 -10.07 -10.80
CA ARG A 70 2.71 -9.12 -10.61
C ARG A 70 2.24 -7.68 -10.37
N ARG A 71 1.15 -7.26 -11.01
CA ARG A 71 0.55 -5.93 -10.81
C ARG A 71 -0.10 -5.83 -9.42
N GLU A 72 -0.87 -6.83 -9.03
CA GLU A 72 -1.52 -6.89 -7.71
C GLU A 72 -0.51 -6.82 -6.59
N MET A 73 0.59 -7.58 -6.69
CA MET A 73 1.69 -7.49 -5.72
C MET A 73 2.27 -6.08 -5.58
N ARG A 74 2.44 -5.35 -6.70
CA ARG A 74 2.90 -3.95 -6.69
C ARG A 74 1.86 -3.02 -6.08
N ASP A 75 0.60 -3.20 -6.42
CA ASP A 75 -0.50 -2.39 -5.91
C ASP A 75 -0.70 -2.60 -4.40
N ASP A 76 -0.57 -3.82 -3.91
CA ASP A 76 -0.61 -4.14 -2.49
C ASP A 76 0.59 -3.58 -1.73
N ALA A 77 1.80 -3.65 -2.30
CA ALA A 77 2.96 -2.98 -1.73
C ALA A 77 2.72 -1.46 -1.60
N ARG A 78 2.13 -0.84 -2.63
CA ARG A 78 1.76 0.58 -2.61
C ARG A 78 0.70 0.89 -1.54
N ARG A 79 -0.35 0.07 -1.42
CA ARG A 79 -1.40 0.21 -0.38
C ARG A 79 -0.81 0.11 1.04
N LYS A 80 0.11 -0.83 1.26
CA LYS A 80 0.80 -0.97 2.56
C LYS A 80 1.64 0.27 2.89
N TRP A 81 2.33 0.83 1.89
CA TRP A 81 3.13 2.04 2.07
C TRP A 81 2.28 3.26 2.40
N THR A 82 1.20 3.50 1.65
CA THR A 82 0.29 4.63 1.92
C THR A 82 -0.38 4.52 3.28
N ASN A 83 -0.81 3.32 3.69
CA ASN A 83 -1.38 3.11 5.02
C ASN A 83 -0.36 3.42 6.13
N LYS A 84 0.90 2.96 5.97
CA LYS A 84 1.98 3.25 6.91
C LYS A 84 2.24 4.76 7.02
N GLU A 85 2.23 5.48 5.91
CA GLU A 85 2.42 6.93 5.89
C GLU A 85 1.27 7.67 6.56
N ASN A 86 0.01 7.29 6.28
CA ASN A 86 -1.17 7.85 6.94
C ASN A 86 -1.13 7.64 8.46
N VAL A 87 -0.76 6.45 8.92
CA VAL A 87 -0.61 6.16 10.36
C VAL A 87 0.48 7.04 10.98
N LYS A 88 1.60 7.26 10.28
CA LYS A 88 2.66 8.13 10.75
C LYS A 88 2.18 9.58 10.86
N GLN A 89 1.50 10.10 9.84
CA GLN A 89 0.96 11.46 9.87
C GLN A 89 -0.08 11.65 10.99
N LEU A 90 -0.94 10.65 11.21
CA LEU A 90 -1.91 10.70 12.31
C LEU A 90 -1.20 10.74 13.67
N LYS A 91 -0.17 9.90 13.86
CA LYS A 91 0.64 9.90 15.10
C LYS A 91 1.38 11.22 15.32
N ASP A 92 1.96 11.79 14.26
CA ASP A 92 2.65 13.07 14.32
C ASP A 92 1.65 14.21 14.62
N GLY A 93 0.46 14.17 14.02
CA GLY A 93 -0.63 15.10 14.30
C GLY A 93 -1.11 15.03 15.74
N ILE A 94 -1.36 13.82 16.26
CA ILE A 94 -1.71 13.60 17.68
C ILE A 94 -0.59 14.12 18.59
N SER A 95 0.68 13.82 18.27
CA SER A 95 1.83 14.28 19.07
C SER A 95 1.93 15.80 19.10
N LYS A 96 1.72 16.48 17.96
CA LYS A 96 1.68 17.95 17.88
C LYS A 96 0.53 18.54 18.69
N GLU A 97 -0.66 17.95 18.62
CA GLU A 97 -1.81 18.39 19.42
C GLU A 97 -1.58 18.20 20.92
N VAL A 98 -0.99 17.07 21.33
CA VAL A 98 -0.60 16.83 22.73
C VAL A 98 0.42 17.86 23.19
N LEU A 99 1.45 18.14 22.39
CA LEU A 99 2.47 19.15 22.70
C LEU A 99 1.86 20.55 22.82
N LYS A 100 0.95 20.92 21.90
CA LYS A 100 0.23 22.20 21.93
C LYS A 100 -0.67 22.32 23.17
N LYS A 101 -1.39 21.26 23.55
CA LYS A 101 -2.16 21.21 24.80
C LYS A 101 -1.26 21.28 26.04
N MET A 102 -0.05 20.74 25.99
CA MET A 102 0.90 20.82 27.08
C MET A 102 1.47 22.24 27.23
N GLN A 103 1.81 22.90 26.12
CA GLN A 103 2.23 24.30 26.11
C GLN A 103 1.13 25.23 26.64
N ARG A 104 -0.12 25.09 26.18
CA ARG A 104 -1.28 25.86 26.69
C ARG A 104 -1.50 25.73 28.20
N ARG A 105 -1.13 24.58 28.79
CA ARG A 105 -1.21 24.40 30.26
C ARG A 105 -0.08 25.10 31.00
N ASN A 106 0.97 25.50 30.30
CA ASN A 106 2.22 26.03 30.84
C ASN A 106 2.64 27.32 30.09
N ASP A 107 1.69 28.25 29.91
CA ASP A 107 1.95 29.53 29.26
C ASP A 107 2.68 30.49 30.22
N ASP A 108 3.63 31.30 29.72
CA ASP A 108 4.43 32.24 30.53
C ASP A 108 3.59 33.18 31.41
N LYS A 109 2.35 33.48 30.96
CA LYS A 109 1.39 34.30 31.71
C LYS A 109 0.86 33.60 32.96
N SER A 110 0.60 32.29 32.90
CA SER A 110 0.16 31.55 34.10
C SER A 110 1.32 31.34 35.07
N ILE A 111 2.54 31.14 34.54
CA ILE A 111 3.76 31.01 35.34
C ILE A 111 4.06 32.33 36.09
N SER A 112 3.97 33.48 35.42
CA SER A 112 4.25 34.78 36.05
C SER A 112 3.21 35.17 37.09
N ASP A 113 1.92 34.93 36.82
CA ASP A 113 0.82 35.16 37.77
C ASP A 113 0.97 34.28 39.03
N ALA A 114 1.36 33.02 38.88
CA ALA A 114 1.65 32.14 40.02
C ALA A 114 2.85 32.66 40.86
N ARG A 115 3.91 33.18 40.22
CA ARG A 115 5.06 33.78 40.90
C ARG A 115 4.66 35.05 41.67
N ALA A 116 3.84 35.91 41.07
CA ALA A 116 3.35 37.12 41.72
C ALA A 116 2.57 36.79 43.00
N ARG A 117 1.61 35.85 42.93
CA ARG A 117 0.87 35.37 44.10
C ARG A 117 1.78 34.79 45.20
N PHE A 118 2.85 34.10 44.82
CA PHE A 118 3.81 33.57 45.79
C PHE A 118 4.59 34.68 46.49
N LEU A 119 5.08 35.67 45.75
CA LEU A 119 5.83 36.80 46.31
C LEU A 119 4.96 37.63 47.25
N GLU A 120 3.70 37.88 46.88
CA GLU A 120 2.74 38.59 47.71
C GLU A 120 2.46 37.85 49.02
N ARG A 121 2.19 36.53 48.97
CA ARG A 121 2.04 35.70 50.18
C ARG A 121 3.28 35.72 51.06
N LYS A 122 4.48 35.78 50.47
CA LYS A 122 5.75 35.85 51.22
C LYS A 122 5.92 37.20 51.90
N GLN A 123 5.58 38.30 51.21
CA GLN A 123 5.64 39.64 51.80
C GLN A 123 4.64 39.79 52.95
N GLN A 124 3.41 39.30 52.78
CA GLN A 124 2.40 39.28 53.85
C GLN A 124 2.92 38.52 55.08
N ARG A 125 3.49 37.31 54.90
CA ARG A 125 4.08 36.56 56.01
C ARG A 125 5.22 37.28 56.73
N ILE A 126 6.06 38.01 56.01
CA ILE A 126 7.15 38.80 56.60
C ILE A 126 6.58 40.00 57.36
N GLN A 127 5.56 40.64 56.80
CA GLN A 127 4.87 41.77 57.42
C GLN A 127 4.18 41.33 58.72
N ASP A 128 3.39 40.25 58.68
CA ASP A 128 2.72 39.66 59.84
C ASP A 128 3.74 39.27 60.92
N HIS A 129 4.89 38.68 60.54
CA HIS A 129 5.98 38.36 61.46
C HIS A 129 6.65 39.62 62.04
N SER A 130 6.72 40.71 61.28
CA SER A 130 7.29 41.97 61.77
C SER A 130 6.33 42.73 62.70
N ASP A 131 5.02 42.63 62.45
CA ASP A 131 4.00 43.30 63.26
C ASP A 131 3.76 42.56 64.57
N THR A 132 3.78 41.22 64.57
CA THR A 132 3.75 40.41 65.80
C THR A 132 4.94 40.68 66.74
N LEU A 133 6.13 40.97 66.19
CA LEU A 133 7.30 41.36 67.01
C LEU A 133 7.18 42.77 67.63
N LYS A 134 6.42 43.67 67.00
CA LYS A 134 6.20 45.04 67.51
C LYS A 134 5.12 45.10 68.57
N GLU A 135 4.14 44.20 68.56
CA GLU A 135 3.10 44.13 69.60
C GLU A 135 3.58 43.47 70.90
N THR A 136 4.69 42.72 70.87
CA THR A 136 5.25 42.01 72.04
C THR A 136 6.41 42.73 72.74
N GLY A 137 6.68 44.00 72.42
CA GLY A 137 7.71 44.85 73.06
C GLY A 137 7.13 46.12 73.63
#